data_AF-A0A0F9TF10-F1
#
_entry.id   AF-A0A0F9TF10-F1
#
_cell.length_a   1.000
_cell.length_b   1.000
_cell.length_c   1.000
_cell.angle_alpha   90.00
_cell.angle_beta   90.00
_cell.angle_gamma   90.00
#
_symmetry.space_group_name_H-M   'P 1'
#
loop_
_entity.id
_entity.type
_entity.pdbx_description
1 polymer ?
#
loop_
_entity_poly.entity_id
_entity_poly.type
_entity_poly.pdbx_seq_one_letter_code
_entity_poly.pdbx_strand_id
1 'polypeptide(L)'
;MDKTAIVPTNESRIAPWGERKELREIARRVQLMAPGGKRLDENEALALAQGAIAHGLDPFNGEIWYIPGSGLMAGIKGLRKAARQQIDGSFWTEFLEITDPDERNLFMIPDKALAFKCIIRDSETIRTYSDGWKRLKEDGVPVEIIPEVLGKRPYSTGVGYIKDGESTRMDPIQVAMKRSEADALKRRFDLPFAVPSEPTGPIIAGEWTLEEDPENGSNGEEEATEATETLFGSEDGKEEETAEDTSALDMLKEARDLATKKPYEIGSTQFWLIANHFGVDTDEGQAIKKELSTWADSLIFIINKYGPLDGLAPESSIDATDGAIEFAGKHDIQLRAIQGTGKEGRILLKDVEAAAEAMAMAKAMGKAD
;
A
#
# COMPACT_ATOMS: atom_id res chain seq x y z
N MET A 1 34.51 -37.72 13.03
CA MET A 1 33.54 -37.13 12.09
C MET A 1 32.26 -37.95 12.16
N ASP A 2 31.33 -37.50 13.01
CA ASP A 2 30.01 -38.12 13.13
C ASP A 2 29.21 -37.79 11.88
N LYS A 3 28.85 -38.82 11.11
CA LYS A 3 27.87 -38.71 10.03
C LYS A 3 26.51 -38.55 10.69
N THR A 4 26.10 -37.31 10.97
CA THR A 4 24.71 -36.98 11.30
C THR A 4 23.85 -37.30 10.07
N ALA A 5 23.35 -38.53 10.05
CA ALA A 5 22.34 -38.96 9.09
C ALA A 5 21.16 -38.00 9.19
N ILE A 6 20.71 -37.49 8.04
CA ILE A 6 19.44 -36.77 7.90
C ILE A 6 18.38 -37.73 8.44
N VAL A 7 17.91 -37.50 9.66
CA VAL A 7 16.83 -38.29 10.25
C VAL A 7 15.58 -37.96 9.46
N PRO A 8 14.95 -38.91 8.73
CA PRO A 8 13.68 -38.65 8.09
C PRO A 8 12.66 -38.42 9.20
N THR A 9 12.36 -37.16 9.48
CA THR A 9 11.21 -36.80 10.31
C THR A 9 9.97 -37.25 9.54
N ASN A 10 9.34 -38.34 10.00
CA ASN A 10 8.04 -38.81 9.52
C ASN A 10 6.92 -37.76 9.73
N GLU A 11 7.23 -36.63 10.36
CA GLU A 11 6.42 -35.42 10.35
C GLU A 11 6.50 -34.77 8.96
N SER A 12 5.65 -35.26 8.05
CA SER A 12 5.37 -34.51 6.84
C SER A 12 4.94 -33.09 7.25
N ARG A 13 5.45 -32.06 6.57
CA ARG A 13 5.08 -30.63 6.73
C ARG A 13 3.57 -30.31 6.60
N ILE A 14 2.72 -31.35 6.52
CA ILE A 14 1.26 -31.34 6.50
C ILE A 14 0.68 -31.34 7.93
N ALA A 15 1.49 -31.61 8.95
CA ALA A 15 1.09 -31.61 10.36
C ALA A 15 0.21 -30.41 10.82
N PRO A 16 0.41 -29.15 10.38
CA PRO A 16 -0.45 -28.05 10.81
C PRO A 16 -1.90 -28.14 10.29
N TRP A 17 -2.19 -28.99 9.30
CA TRP A 17 -3.49 -29.05 8.62
C TRP A 17 -4.29 -30.33 8.91
N GLY A 18 -3.87 -31.10 9.91
CA GLY A 18 -4.52 -32.37 10.31
C GLY A 18 -4.05 -33.57 9.49
N GLU A 19 -4.64 -34.73 9.77
CA GLU A 19 -4.27 -35.95 9.06
C GLU A 19 -4.78 -35.94 7.61
N ARG A 20 -4.01 -36.51 6.67
CA ARG A 20 -4.42 -36.63 5.26
C ARG A 20 -5.80 -37.28 5.07
N LYS A 21 -6.16 -38.21 5.96
CA LYS A 21 -7.46 -38.89 5.95
C LYS A 21 -8.60 -37.95 6.32
N GLU A 22 -8.41 -37.09 7.32
CA GLU A 22 -9.39 -36.09 7.77
C GLU A 22 -9.61 -35.03 6.69
N LEU A 23 -8.54 -34.55 6.05
CA LEU A 23 -8.62 -33.60 4.94
C LEU A 23 -9.46 -34.14 3.77
N ARG A 24 -9.25 -35.40 3.37
CA ARG A 24 -10.03 -36.06 2.32
C ARG A 24 -11.50 -36.23 2.71
N GLU A 25 -11.77 -36.55 3.97
CA GLU A 25 -13.14 -36.66 4.47
C GLU A 25 -13.85 -35.30 4.45
N ILE A 26 -13.18 -34.22 4.85
CA ILE A 26 -13.73 -32.86 4.77
C ILE A 26 -13.95 -32.45 3.31
N ALA A 27 -12.98 -32.68 2.42
CA ALA A 27 -13.12 -32.39 0.99
C ALA A 27 -14.33 -33.12 0.38
N ARG A 28 -14.52 -34.40 0.71
CA ARG A 28 -15.69 -35.18 0.30
C ARG A 28 -16.99 -34.59 0.83
N ARG A 29 -17.04 -34.16 2.10
CA ARG A 29 -18.21 -33.49 2.68
C ARG A 29 -18.49 -32.16 2.01
N VAL A 30 -17.46 -31.38 1.69
CA VAL A 30 -17.58 -30.12 0.94
C VAL A 30 -18.24 -30.36 -0.41
N GLN A 31 -17.80 -31.36 -1.18
CA GLN A 31 -18.41 -31.69 -2.48
C GLN A 31 -19.90 -32.08 -2.35
N LEU A 32 -20.27 -32.78 -1.27
CA LEU A 32 -21.63 -33.27 -1.05
C LEU A 32 -22.58 -32.20 -0.48
N MET A 33 -22.10 -31.39 0.46
CA MET A 33 -22.94 -30.56 1.34
C MET A 33 -22.77 -29.05 1.12
N ALA A 34 -21.61 -28.58 0.65
CA ALA A 34 -21.38 -27.15 0.49
C ALA A 34 -22.16 -26.59 -0.73
N PRO A 35 -22.69 -25.36 -0.66
CA PRO A 35 -23.34 -24.73 -1.81
C PRO A 35 -22.38 -24.60 -3.00
N GLY A 36 -22.68 -25.27 -4.11
CA GLY A 36 -21.80 -25.30 -5.28
C GLY A 36 -20.66 -26.33 -5.21
N GLY A 37 -20.54 -27.08 -4.11
CA GLY A 37 -19.47 -28.08 -3.92
C GLY A 37 -19.41 -29.16 -5.00
N LYS A 38 -20.56 -29.53 -5.60
CA LYS A 38 -20.64 -30.48 -6.72
C LYS A 38 -19.89 -30.03 -7.99
N ARG A 39 -19.51 -28.76 -8.08
CA ARG A 39 -18.76 -28.20 -9.21
C ARG A 39 -17.25 -28.26 -9.00
N LEU A 40 -16.80 -28.54 -7.78
CA LEU A 40 -15.39 -28.61 -7.43
C LEU A 40 -14.83 -29.99 -7.77
N ASP A 41 -13.66 -30.03 -8.39
CA ASP A 41 -12.92 -31.27 -8.51
C ASP A 41 -12.36 -31.73 -7.13
N GLU A 42 -11.75 -32.91 -7.08
CA GLU A 42 -11.21 -33.46 -5.83
C GLU A 42 -10.07 -32.59 -5.26
N ASN A 43 -9.22 -32.00 -6.11
CA ASN A 43 -8.09 -31.17 -5.69
C ASN A 43 -8.54 -29.79 -5.23
N GLU A 44 -9.52 -29.18 -5.89
CA GLU A 44 -10.15 -27.91 -5.51
C GLU A 44 -10.88 -28.06 -4.17
N ALA A 45 -11.61 -29.16 -3.97
CA ALA A 45 -12.25 -29.47 -2.70
C ALA A 45 -11.23 -29.72 -1.58
N LEU A 46 -10.11 -30.37 -1.89
CA LEU A 46 -9.01 -30.58 -0.94
C LEU A 46 -8.34 -29.26 -0.56
N ALA A 47 -8.10 -28.37 -1.53
CA ALA A 47 -7.57 -27.03 -1.29
C ALA A 47 -8.52 -26.20 -0.41
N LEU A 48 -9.83 -26.28 -0.65
CA LEU A 48 -10.85 -25.65 0.19
C LEU A 48 -10.84 -26.20 1.62
N ALA A 49 -10.71 -27.51 1.79
CA ALA A 49 -10.59 -28.14 3.10
C ALA A 49 -9.32 -27.69 3.85
N GLN A 50 -8.17 -27.63 3.15
CA GLN A 50 -6.91 -27.15 3.71
C GLN A 50 -7.00 -25.69 4.14
N GLY A 51 -7.53 -24.81 3.28
CA GLY A 51 -7.73 -23.40 3.59
C GLY A 51 -8.70 -23.20 4.77
N ALA A 52 -9.77 -23.98 4.83
CA ALA A 52 -10.71 -23.95 5.96
C ALA A 52 -10.02 -24.28 7.29
N ILE A 53 -9.22 -25.35 7.34
CA ILE A 53 -8.52 -25.77 8.57
C ILE A 53 -7.42 -24.79 8.95
N ALA A 54 -6.57 -24.40 7.99
CA ALA A 54 -5.44 -23.50 8.22
C ALA A 54 -5.86 -22.17 8.85
N HIS A 55 -7.09 -21.75 8.59
CA HIS A 55 -7.61 -20.43 8.96
C HIS A 55 -8.79 -20.47 9.91
N GLY A 56 -9.18 -21.66 10.38
CA GLY A 56 -10.34 -21.84 11.26
C GLY A 56 -11.65 -21.32 10.67
N LEU A 57 -11.83 -21.42 9.35
CA LEU A 57 -13.04 -20.99 8.63
C LEU A 57 -13.95 -22.17 8.30
N ASP A 58 -15.26 -21.95 8.34
CA ASP A 58 -16.26 -22.96 8.01
C ASP A 58 -16.73 -22.87 6.53
N PRO A 59 -16.38 -23.84 5.67
CA PRO A 59 -16.82 -23.86 4.28
C PRO A 59 -18.34 -24.13 4.13
N PHE A 60 -18.99 -24.73 5.13
CA PHE A 60 -20.42 -25.02 5.10
C PHE A 60 -21.29 -23.80 5.45
N ASN A 61 -20.74 -22.87 6.24
CA ASN A 61 -21.41 -21.61 6.59
C ASN A 61 -21.16 -20.49 5.57
N GLY A 62 -20.31 -20.73 4.56
CA GLY A 62 -19.91 -19.74 3.56
C GLY A 62 -18.88 -18.73 4.09
N GLU A 63 -18.06 -19.15 5.05
CA GLU A 63 -16.94 -18.35 5.55
C GLU A 63 -15.74 -18.37 4.59
N ILE A 64 -15.59 -19.45 3.82
CA ILE A 64 -14.59 -19.62 2.76
C ILE A 64 -15.23 -20.30 1.56
N TRP A 65 -14.76 -19.96 0.36
CA TRP A 65 -15.21 -20.45 -0.93
C TRP A 65 -14.02 -20.84 -1.79
N TYR A 66 -14.27 -21.72 -2.75
CA TYR A 66 -13.36 -21.98 -3.87
C TYR A 66 -14.10 -21.64 -5.16
N ILE A 67 -13.51 -20.80 -6.00
CA ILE A 67 -14.04 -20.46 -7.32
C ILE A 67 -13.15 -21.13 -8.36
N PRO A 68 -13.67 -22.10 -9.16
CA PRO A 68 -12.90 -22.76 -10.19
C PRO A 68 -12.19 -21.76 -11.11
N GLY A 69 -10.88 -21.94 -11.29
CA GLY A 69 -10.02 -21.05 -12.06
C GLY A 69 -9.58 -19.75 -11.36
N SER A 70 -10.22 -19.35 -10.24
CA SER A 70 -9.79 -18.18 -9.45
C SER A 70 -9.15 -18.55 -8.10
N GLY A 71 -9.42 -19.76 -7.59
CA GLY A 71 -8.82 -20.27 -6.35
C GLY A 71 -9.64 -19.99 -5.09
N LEU A 72 -8.95 -19.96 -3.95
CA LEU A 72 -9.53 -19.76 -2.63
C LEU A 72 -9.94 -18.30 -2.41
N MET A 73 -11.12 -18.08 -1.83
CA MET A 73 -11.60 -16.76 -1.44
C MET A 73 -12.34 -16.83 -0.11
N ALA A 74 -12.10 -15.86 0.78
CA ALA A 74 -12.95 -15.74 1.96
C ALA A 74 -14.29 -15.10 1.67
N GLY A 75 -15.34 -15.71 2.21
CA GLY A 75 -16.68 -15.15 2.18
C GLY A 75 -16.86 -14.05 3.23
N ILE A 76 -17.84 -13.17 3.01
CA ILE A 76 -18.12 -12.05 3.91
C ILE A 76 -18.31 -12.47 5.38
N LYS A 77 -18.87 -13.66 5.63
CA LYS A 77 -19.00 -14.20 6.99
C LYS A 77 -17.64 -14.53 7.63
N GLY A 78 -16.71 -15.09 6.85
CA GLY A 78 -15.35 -15.36 7.30
C GLY A 78 -14.58 -14.08 7.57
N LEU A 79 -14.74 -13.07 6.70
CA LEU A 79 -14.15 -11.75 6.90
C LEU A 79 -14.64 -11.09 8.20
N ARG A 80 -15.96 -11.13 8.47
CA ARG A 80 -16.53 -10.62 9.72
C ARG A 80 -16.03 -11.38 10.95
N LYS A 81 -15.86 -12.71 10.83
CA LYS A 81 -15.33 -13.54 11.92
C LYS A 81 -13.88 -13.18 12.25
N ALA A 82 -13.03 -13.08 11.23
CA ALA A 82 -11.64 -12.67 11.38
C ALA A 82 -11.52 -11.26 11.95
N ALA A 83 -12.33 -10.31 11.47
CA ALA A 83 -12.36 -8.95 12.02
C ALA A 83 -12.72 -8.92 13.51
N ARG A 84 -13.70 -9.73 13.94
CA ARG A 84 -14.07 -9.85 15.37
C ARG A 84 -12.97 -10.47 16.24
N GLN A 85 -12.09 -11.28 15.66
CA GLN A 85 -10.96 -11.86 16.40
C GLN A 85 -9.83 -10.85 16.60
N GLN A 86 -9.76 -9.81 15.77
CA GLN A 86 -8.70 -8.79 15.82
C GLN A 86 -9.04 -7.56 16.67
N ILE A 87 -10.31 -7.34 16.99
CA ILE A 87 -10.75 -6.16 17.75
C ILE A 87 -11.13 -6.56 19.17
N ASP A 88 -10.60 -5.83 20.16
CA ASP A 88 -11.14 -5.82 21.52
C ASP A 88 -12.40 -4.92 21.58
N GLY A 89 -13.54 -5.50 21.23
CA GLY A 89 -14.85 -4.84 21.26
C GLY A 89 -15.72 -5.13 20.04
N SER A 90 -16.36 -4.08 19.50
CA SER A 90 -17.31 -4.21 18.40
C SER A 90 -17.01 -3.25 17.27
N PHE A 91 -17.41 -3.64 16.07
CA PHE A 91 -17.46 -2.75 14.92
C PHE A 91 -18.86 -2.77 14.32
N TRP A 92 -19.20 -1.69 13.64
CA TRP A 92 -20.45 -1.57 12.89
C TRP A 92 -20.19 -0.99 11.50
N THR A 93 -21.08 -1.32 10.58
CA THR A 93 -21.03 -0.92 9.18
C THR A 93 -22.17 0.05 8.88
N GLU A 94 -21.86 1.08 8.10
CA GLU A 94 -22.84 1.99 7.51
C GLU A 94 -22.67 1.96 6.00
N PHE A 95 -23.79 1.90 5.27
CA PHE A 95 -23.79 1.83 3.81
C PHE A 95 -24.37 3.12 3.24
N LEU A 96 -23.67 3.70 2.28
CA LEU A 96 -24.09 4.88 1.55
C LEU A 96 -24.10 4.55 0.06
N GLU A 97 -25.21 4.81 -0.62
CA GLU A 97 -25.27 4.67 -2.08
C GLU A 97 -24.45 5.79 -2.73
N ILE A 98 -23.64 5.45 -3.74
CA ILE A 98 -22.79 6.40 -4.46
C ILE A 98 -23.53 6.87 -5.72
N THR A 99 -24.21 8.01 -5.60
CA THR A 99 -24.95 8.65 -6.69
C THR A 99 -24.21 9.85 -7.30
N ASP A 100 -23.27 10.43 -6.57
CA ASP A 100 -22.52 11.62 -6.99
C ASP A 100 -21.56 11.31 -8.16
N PRO A 101 -21.61 12.05 -9.29
CA PRO A 101 -20.76 11.78 -10.45
C PRO A 101 -19.26 11.90 -10.16
N ASP A 102 -18.85 12.86 -9.33
CA ASP A 102 -17.44 13.09 -9.01
C ASP A 102 -16.89 11.95 -8.17
N GLU A 103 -17.65 11.50 -7.15
CA GLU A 103 -17.30 10.32 -6.36
C GLU A 103 -17.25 9.03 -7.22
N ARG A 104 -18.17 8.89 -8.19
CA ARG A 104 -18.16 7.75 -9.13
C ARG A 104 -16.92 7.74 -10.02
N ASN A 105 -16.52 8.91 -10.53
CA ASN A 105 -15.31 9.06 -11.32
C ASN A 105 -14.06 8.75 -10.50
N LEU A 106 -13.98 9.26 -9.26
CA LEU A 106 -12.86 9.02 -8.34
C LEU A 106 -12.63 7.53 -8.09
N PHE A 107 -13.70 6.76 -7.93
CA PHE A 107 -13.62 5.31 -7.69
C PHE A 107 -13.71 4.46 -8.96
N MET A 108 -13.65 5.08 -10.14
CA MET A 108 -13.74 4.41 -11.45
C MET A 108 -14.97 3.48 -11.55
N ILE A 109 -16.10 3.91 -11.00
CA ILE A 109 -17.34 3.13 -11.01
C ILE A 109 -17.94 3.23 -12.41
N PRO A 110 -18.20 2.09 -13.10
CA PRO A 110 -18.78 2.12 -14.45
C PRO A 110 -20.13 2.86 -14.50
N ASP A 111 -20.43 3.45 -15.65
CA ASP A 111 -21.74 4.07 -15.89
C ASP A 111 -22.87 3.06 -15.64
N LYS A 112 -23.96 3.55 -15.03
CA LYS A 112 -25.15 2.76 -14.65
C LYS A 112 -24.91 1.62 -13.65
N ALA A 113 -23.68 1.40 -13.18
CA ALA A 113 -23.44 0.44 -12.11
C ALA A 113 -24.07 0.89 -10.79
N LEU A 114 -24.70 -0.02 -10.07
CA LEU A 114 -25.19 0.22 -8.72
C LEU A 114 -24.01 0.07 -7.76
N ALA A 115 -23.70 1.12 -7.00
CA ALA A 115 -22.50 1.19 -6.18
C ALA A 115 -22.80 1.68 -4.75
N PHE A 116 -22.09 1.09 -3.79
CA PHE A 116 -22.18 1.42 -2.37
C PHE A 116 -20.78 1.66 -1.80
N LYS A 117 -20.72 2.63 -0.89
CA LYS A 117 -19.61 2.87 0.03
C LYS A 117 -19.97 2.27 1.39
N CYS A 118 -19.14 1.38 1.90
CA CYS A 118 -19.24 0.85 3.25
C CYS A 118 -18.26 1.59 4.16
N ILE A 119 -18.75 2.15 5.26
CA ILE A 119 -17.94 2.78 6.31
C ILE A 119 -17.91 1.83 7.51
N ILE A 120 -16.71 1.40 7.91
CA ILE A 120 -16.47 0.62 9.12
C ILE A 120 -15.98 1.55 10.23
N ARG A 121 -16.66 1.44 11.38
CA ARG A 121 -16.25 2.07 12.62
C ARG A 121 -16.05 0.99 13.67
N ASP A 122 -14.91 1.02 14.35
CA ASP A 122 -14.58 0.11 15.44
C ASP A 122 -14.37 0.84 16.76
N SER A 123 -14.71 0.16 17.85
CA SER A 123 -14.66 0.70 19.21
C SER A 123 -13.26 1.15 19.61
N GLU A 124 -12.23 0.41 19.19
CA GLU A 124 -10.84 0.69 19.54
C GLU A 124 -10.35 2.00 18.90
N THR A 125 -10.50 2.14 17.59
CA THR A 125 -10.13 3.35 16.85
C THR A 125 -10.87 4.58 17.37
N ILE A 126 -12.15 4.43 17.71
CA ILE A 126 -12.98 5.49 18.29
C ILE A 126 -12.51 5.85 19.70
N ARG A 127 -12.17 4.86 20.51
CA ARG A 127 -11.66 5.07 21.87
C ARG A 127 -10.34 5.82 21.83
N THR A 128 -9.39 5.37 21.01
CA THR A 128 -8.09 6.02 20.82
C THR A 128 -8.24 7.47 20.37
N TYR A 129 -9.13 7.73 19.40
CA TYR A 129 -9.44 9.09 18.99
C TYR A 129 -10.06 9.93 20.12
N SER A 130 -11.00 9.36 20.88
CA SER A 130 -11.66 10.04 22.00
C SER A 130 -10.70 10.34 23.15
N ASP A 131 -9.75 9.45 23.40
CA ASP A 131 -8.73 9.63 24.44
C ASP A 131 -7.69 10.66 24.00
N GLY A 132 -7.30 10.69 22.73
CA GLY A 132 -6.49 11.77 22.15
C GLY A 132 -7.16 13.14 22.26
N TRP A 133 -8.46 13.20 21.96
CA TRP A 133 -9.26 14.41 22.13
C TRP A 133 -9.28 14.90 23.59
N LYS A 134 -9.48 13.99 24.56
CA LYS A 134 -9.47 14.34 25.99
C LYS A 134 -8.11 14.89 26.42
N ARG A 135 -7.01 14.24 26.03
CA ARG A 135 -5.65 14.69 26.36
C ARG A 135 -5.38 16.11 25.85
N LEU A 136 -5.66 16.39 24.58
CA LEU A 136 -5.47 17.73 24.02
C LEU A 136 -6.31 18.79 24.75
N LYS A 137 -7.55 18.44 25.13
CA LYS A 137 -8.39 19.33 25.92
C LYS A 137 -7.82 19.57 27.33
N GLU A 138 -7.31 18.54 27.99
CA GLU A 138 -6.67 18.63 29.32
C GLU A 138 -5.38 19.47 29.27
N ASP A 139 -4.65 19.43 28.15
CA ASP A 139 -3.47 20.25 27.90
C ASP A 139 -3.80 21.71 27.52
N GLY A 140 -5.08 22.08 27.50
CA GLY A 140 -5.53 23.46 27.27
C GLY A 140 -5.67 23.85 25.81
N VAL A 141 -5.65 22.89 24.87
CA VAL A 141 -5.93 23.18 23.45
C VAL A 141 -7.40 23.57 23.29
N PRO A 142 -7.71 24.72 22.63
CA PRO A 142 -9.09 25.11 22.33
C PRO A 142 -9.83 24.02 21.54
N VAL A 143 -11.06 23.73 21.94
CA VAL A 143 -11.85 22.61 21.40
C VAL A 143 -12.06 22.72 19.88
N GLU A 144 -12.10 23.94 19.37
CA GLU A 144 -12.26 24.27 17.97
C GLU A 144 -11.06 23.85 17.12
N ILE A 145 -9.85 23.84 17.70
CA ILE A 145 -8.58 23.52 17.01
C ILE A 145 -8.29 22.02 17.07
N ILE A 146 -8.89 21.27 18.00
CA ILE A 146 -8.62 19.83 18.19
C ILE A 146 -8.87 19.01 16.90
N PRO A 147 -9.96 19.20 16.13
CA PRO A 147 -10.15 18.51 14.84
C PRO A 147 -9.06 18.79 13.81
N GLU A 148 -8.47 19.98 13.83
CA GLU A 148 -7.43 20.38 12.88
C GLU A 148 -6.10 19.69 13.23
N VAL A 149 -5.83 19.51 14.53
CA VAL A 149 -4.63 18.84 15.04
C VAL A 149 -4.74 17.32 14.96
N LEU A 150 -5.84 16.76 15.46
CA LEU A 150 -6.05 15.31 15.53
C LEU A 150 -6.53 14.73 14.20
N GLY A 151 -7.02 15.58 13.31
CA GLY A 151 -7.68 15.18 12.08
C GLY A 151 -9.14 14.77 12.28
N LYS A 152 -9.76 14.33 11.17
CA LYS A 152 -11.13 13.81 11.20
C LYS A 152 -11.17 12.49 11.96
N ARG A 153 -12.31 12.22 12.60
CA ARG A 153 -12.56 10.94 13.27
C ARG A 153 -12.24 9.78 12.33
N PRO A 154 -11.32 8.87 12.70
CA PRO A 154 -10.88 7.79 11.82
C PRO A 154 -11.99 6.77 11.58
N TYR A 155 -12.08 6.29 10.34
CA TYR A 155 -12.93 5.20 9.89
C TYR A 155 -12.28 4.53 8.68
N SER A 156 -12.63 3.28 8.40
CA SER A 156 -12.22 2.60 7.17
C SER A 156 -13.34 2.59 6.15
N THR A 157 -13.00 2.73 4.87
CA THR A 157 -13.97 2.70 3.78
C THR A 157 -13.63 1.63 2.77
N GLY A 158 -14.67 1.03 2.21
CA GLY A 158 -14.58 0.17 1.05
C GLY A 158 -15.69 0.47 0.06
N VAL A 159 -15.41 0.22 -1.21
CA VAL A 159 -16.32 0.49 -2.32
C VAL A 159 -16.63 -0.81 -3.03
N GLY A 160 -17.90 -1.01 -3.35
CA GLY A 160 -18.35 -2.18 -4.08
C GLY A 160 -19.48 -1.82 -5.02
N TYR A 161 -19.45 -2.40 -6.21
CA TYR A 161 -20.46 -2.18 -7.22
C TYR A 161 -20.87 -3.47 -7.93
N ILE A 162 -22.03 -3.42 -8.58
CA ILE A 162 -22.51 -4.43 -9.51
C ILE A 162 -22.75 -3.76 -10.86
N LYS A 163 -22.21 -4.35 -11.93
CA LYS A 163 -22.35 -3.80 -13.29
C LYS A 163 -23.79 -3.96 -13.77
N ASP A 164 -24.24 -3.06 -14.63
CA ASP A 164 -25.53 -3.20 -15.29
C ASP A 164 -25.58 -4.51 -16.10
N GLY A 165 -26.65 -5.29 -15.93
CA GLY A 165 -26.81 -6.61 -16.53
C GLY A 165 -25.96 -7.76 -15.94
N GLU A 166 -25.20 -7.55 -14.85
CA GLU A 166 -24.43 -8.62 -14.21
C GLU A 166 -25.38 -9.71 -13.65
N SER A 167 -25.22 -10.96 -14.10
CA SER A 167 -26.09 -12.05 -13.66
C SER A 167 -25.78 -12.48 -12.23
N THR A 168 -26.72 -12.28 -11.32
CA THR A 168 -26.60 -12.70 -9.92
C THR A 168 -27.86 -13.44 -9.47
N ARG A 169 -27.70 -14.42 -8.57
CA ARG A 169 -28.82 -15.08 -7.87
C ARG A 169 -29.33 -14.27 -6.68
N MET A 170 -28.49 -13.38 -6.17
CA MET A 170 -28.77 -12.51 -5.03
C MET A 170 -29.22 -11.14 -5.54
N ASP A 171 -30.10 -10.48 -4.78
CA ASP A 171 -30.53 -9.11 -5.07
C ASP A 171 -29.32 -8.18 -5.34
N PRO A 172 -29.31 -7.44 -6.48
CA PRO A 172 -28.19 -6.58 -6.87
C PRO A 172 -27.72 -5.61 -5.78
N ILE A 173 -28.65 -5.02 -5.02
CA ILE A 173 -28.33 -4.13 -3.90
C ILE A 173 -27.51 -4.87 -2.85
N GLN A 174 -27.95 -6.06 -2.43
CA GLN A 174 -27.22 -6.87 -1.46
C GLN A 174 -25.84 -7.30 -1.95
N VAL A 175 -25.67 -7.56 -3.25
CA VAL A 175 -24.37 -7.90 -3.83
C VAL A 175 -23.41 -6.72 -3.73
N ALA A 176 -23.83 -5.54 -4.17
CA ALA A 176 -23.01 -4.33 -4.12
C ALA A 176 -22.65 -3.95 -2.67
N MET A 177 -23.61 -4.02 -1.74
CA MET A 177 -23.35 -3.82 -0.32
C MET A 177 -22.33 -4.82 0.23
N LYS A 178 -22.49 -6.13 -0.01
CA LYS A 178 -21.53 -7.15 0.47
C LYS A 178 -20.14 -6.99 -0.14
N ARG A 179 -20.03 -6.57 -1.40
CA ARG A 179 -18.75 -6.24 -2.04
C ARG A 179 -18.07 -5.05 -1.36
N SER A 180 -18.83 -3.98 -1.10
CA SER A 180 -18.31 -2.79 -0.43
C SER A 180 -17.85 -3.08 1.00
N GLU A 181 -18.59 -3.93 1.72
CA GLU A 181 -18.21 -4.38 3.06
C GLU A 181 -16.97 -5.27 3.04
N ALA A 182 -16.88 -6.19 2.08
CA ALA A 182 -15.70 -7.05 1.93
C ALA A 182 -14.43 -6.24 1.66
N ASP A 183 -14.50 -5.23 0.78
CA ASP A 183 -13.39 -4.31 0.51
C ASP A 183 -13.01 -3.51 1.76
N ALA A 184 -14.00 -2.99 2.50
CA ALA A 184 -13.75 -2.24 3.74
C ALA A 184 -13.07 -3.11 4.82
N LEU A 185 -13.51 -4.36 4.97
CA LEU A 185 -12.92 -5.31 5.92
C LEU A 185 -11.48 -5.66 5.55
N LYS A 186 -11.18 -5.84 4.25
CA LYS A 186 -9.82 -6.09 3.73
C LYS A 186 -8.85 -4.96 3.94
N ARG A 187 -9.32 -3.72 3.95
CA ARG A 187 -8.48 -2.55 4.23
C ARG A 187 -8.26 -2.34 5.72
N ARG A 188 -9.25 -2.69 6.57
CA ARG A 188 -9.17 -2.45 8.01
C ARG A 188 -8.44 -3.55 8.80
N PHE A 189 -8.60 -4.81 8.40
CA PHE A 189 -8.16 -5.98 9.16
C PHE A 189 -7.19 -6.81 8.33
N ASP A 190 -6.21 -7.41 9.02
CA ASP A 190 -5.26 -8.32 8.38
C ASP A 190 -5.94 -9.66 8.12
N LEU A 191 -6.24 -9.97 6.86
CA LEU A 191 -7.00 -11.16 6.50
C LEU A 191 -6.07 -12.20 5.90
N PRO A 192 -6.00 -13.43 6.46
CA PRO A 192 -4.95 -14.40 6.13
C PRO A 192 -4.94 -14.94 4.67
N PHE A 193 -5.90 -14.53 3.85
CA PHE A 193 -6.15 -14.99 2.47
C PHE A 193 -6.64 -13.85 1.58
N ALA A 194 -6.44 -12.60 2.01
CA ALA A 194 -6.55 -11.50 1.09
C ALA A 194 -5.37 -11.62 0.12
N VAL A 195 -5.58 -12.30 -1.01
CA VAL A 195 -4.82 -11.97 -2.22
C VAL A 195 -4.97 -10.46 -2.33
N PRO A 196 -3.88 -9.68 -2.23
CA PRO A 196 -3.97 -8.24 -2.35
C PRO A 196 -4.70 -7.99 -3.65
N SER A 197 -5.90 -7.40 -3.56
CA SER A 197 -6.53 -6.88 -4.77
C SER A 197 -5.52 -5.88 -5.30
N GLU A 198 -4.93 -6.17 -6.46
CA GLU A 198 -4.04 -5.23 -7.12
C GLU A 198 -4.73 -3.86 -7.07
N PRO A 199 -4.02 -2.82 -6.62
CA PRO A 199 -4.64 -1.53 -6.42
C PRO A 199 -5.29 -1.12 -7.74
N THR A 200 -6.62 -1.00 -7.76
CA THR A 200 -7.40 -0.51 -8.91
C THR A 200 -7.21 0.99 -9.15
N GLY A 201 -6.07 1.54 -8.69
CA GLY A 201 -5.62 2.86 -9.11
C GLY A 201 -5.04 2.76 -10.53
N PRO A 202 -4.89 3.88 -11.23
CA PRO A 202 -4.11 3.89 -12.46
C PRO A 202 -2.70 3.41 -12.10
N ILE A 203 -2.29 2.27 -12.66
CA ILE A 203 -0.88 1.93 -12.71
C ILE A 203 -0.26 3.08 -13.51
N ILE A 204 0.40 4.00 -12.80
CA ILE A 204 1.29 4.96 -13.45
C ILE A 204 2.37 4.06 -14.04
N ALA A 205 2.25 3.77 -15.34
CA ALA A 205 3.27 3.09 -16.10
C ALA A 205 4.45 4.06 -16.18
N GLY A 206 5.22 4.12 -15.10
CA GLY A 206 6.57 4.65 -15.15
C GLY A 206 7.32 3.75 -16.12
N GLU A 207 7.67 4.29 -17.27
CA GLU A 207 8.62 3.65 -18.17
C GLU A 207 9.96 3.66 -17.44
N TRP A 208 10.29 2.55 -16.79
CA TRP A 208 11.59 2.35 -16.17
C TRP A 208 12.58 2.13 -17.31
N THR A 209 13.18 3.21 -17.80
CA THR A 209 14.40 3.11 -18.60
C THR A 209 15.49 2.58 -17.69
N LEU A 210 15.84 1.31 -17.85
CA LEU A 210 17.12 0.80 -17.40
C LEU A 210 18.17 1.65 -18.12
N GLU A 211 18.85 2.53 -17.39
CA GLU A 211 20.13 3.05 -17.86
C GLU A 211 21.03 1.82 -18.02
N GLU A 212 21.26 1.43 -19.28
CA GLU A 212 22.27 0.46 -19.61
C GLU A 212 23.61 1.07 -19.17
N ASP A 213 24.17 0.54 -18.08
CA ASP A 213 25.56 0.78 -17.72
C ASP A 213 26.43 0.44 -18.95
N PRO A 214 27.14 1.42 -19.55
CA PRO A 214 27.88 1.18 -20.79
C PRO A 214 29.17 0.36 -20.60
N GLU A 215 29.37 -0.28 -19.43
CA GLU A 215 30.60 -1.01 -19.11
C GLU A 215 30.33 -2.40 -18.52
N ASN A 216 29.70 -3.29 -19.28
CA ASN A 216 30.02 -4.72 -19.09
C ASN A 216 29.82 -5.53 -20.38
N GLY A 217 30.77 -5.35 -21.30
CA GLY A 217 30.95 -6.28 -22.40
C GLY A 217 31.62 -7.56 -21.90
N SER A 218 30.83 -8.60 -21.64
CA SER A 218 31.34 -9.97 -21.63
C SER A 218 30.45 -10.88 -22.46
N ASN A 219 30.98 -11.26 -23.62
CA ASN A 219 30.50 -12.33 -24.48
C ASN A 219 30.36 -13.65 -23.71
N GLY A 220 29.33 -14.43 -24.06
CA GLY A 220 29.21 -15.81 -23.60
C GLY A 220 27.90 -16.47 -24.01
N GLU A 221 27.68 -16.65 -25.31
CA GLU A 221 26.84 -17.76 -25.81
C GLU A 221 27.59 -19.07 -25.57
N GLU A 222 26.98 -20.05 -24.90
CA GLU A 222 27.11 -21.47 -25.27
C GLU A 222 26.03 -22.33 -24.60
N GLU A 223 25.43 -23.20 -25.42
CA GLU A 223 24.55 -24.31 -25.08
C GLU A 223 25.21 -25.32 -24.13
N ALA A 224 24.44 -25.94 -23.22
CA ALA A 224 24.52 -27.39 -23.02
C ALA A 224 23.37 -27.98 -22.19
N THR A 225 22.90 -29.10 -22.72
CA THR A 225 21.98 -30.12 -22.23
C THR A 225 22.41 -30.88 -20.96
N GLU A 226 21.41 -31.30 -20.19
CA GLU A 226 21.20 -32.67 -19.64
C GLU A 226 22.42 -33.52 -19.20
N ALA A 227 22.59 -33.76 -17.88
CA ALA A 227 22.98 -35.07 -17.33
C ALA A 227 22.90 -35.12 -15.79
N THR A 228 22.44 -36.28 -15.31
CA THR A 228 22.25 -36.79 -13.95
C THR A 228 23.53 -37.29 -13.25
N GLU A 229 23.46 -37.34 -11.91
CA GLU A 229 24.10 -38.30 -10.97
C GLU A 229 25.62 -38.54 -10.99
N THR A 230 26.31 -38.14 -9.91
CA THR A 230 27.13 -38.94 -8.95
C THR A 230 28.02 -37.99 -8.11
N LEU A 231 27.99 -37.97 -6.76
CA LEU A 231 28.53 -38.88 -5.75
C LEU A 231 29.92 -38.44 -5.19
N PHE A 232 29.94 -38.07 -3.90
CA PHE A 232 31.07 -37.97 -2.95
C PHE A 232 32.34 -37.15 -3.26
N GLY A 233 32.49 -36.01 -2.56
CA GLY A 233 33.49 -35.83 -1.48
C GLY A 233 34.92 -35.37 -1.82
N SER A 234 35.27 -34.16 -1.37
CA SER A 234 36.53 -33.88 -0.64
C SER A 234 36.45 -32.51 0.04
N GLU A 235 36.85 -32.48 1.30
CA GLU A 235 37.05 -31.31 2.16
C GLU A 235 38.25 -30.48 1.66
N ASP A 236 38.18 -29.17 1.79
CA ASP A 236 39.33 -28.35 2.17
C ASP A 236 38.82 -27.06 2.85
N GLY A 237 39.24 -26.88 4.10
CA GLY A 237 38.88 -25.76 4.94
C GLY A 237 39.62 -24.49 4.57
N LYS A 238 38.90 -23.37 4.58
CA LYS A 238 39.46 -22.04 4.77
C LYS A 238 38.72 -21.36 5.92
N GLU A 239 39.51 -20.92 6.89
CA GLU A 239 39.09 -20.08 8.00
C GLU A 239 38.56 -18.75 7.42
N GLU A 240 37.29 -18.45 7.68
CA GLU A 240 36.67 -17.18 7.33
C GLU A 240 36.76 -16.26 8.55
N GLU A 241 37.58 -15.22 8.40
CA GLU A 241 37.83 -14.16 9.36
C GLU A 241 36.57 -13.26 9.42
N THR A 242 36.05 -13.00 10.62
CA THR A 242 34.83 -12.23 10.85
C THR A 242 34.96 -10.78 10.34
N ALA A 243 34.30 -10.47 9.22
CA ALA A 243 34.29 -9.17 8.55
C ALA A 243 32.96 -8.40 8.71
N GLU A 244 32.25 -8.56 9.83
CA GLU A 244 30.88 -8.01 9.96
C GLU A 244 30.78 -6.60 10.56
N ASP A 245 31.82 -6.05 11.20
CA ASP A 245 31.73 -4.72 11.85
C ASP A 245 32.19 -3.53 10.99
N THR A 246 33.01 -3.74 9.96
CA THR A 246 33.50 -2.65 9.09
C THR A 246 32.42 -2.08 8.16
N SER A 247 31.50 -2.94 7.68
CA SER A 247 30.47 -2.57 6.70
C SER A 247 29.48 -1.52 7.23
N ALA A 248 29.00 -1.68 8.47
CA ALA A 248 27.99 -0.78 9.03
C ALA A 248 28.54 0.63 9.35
N LEU A 249 29.82 0.73 9.74
CA LEU A 249 30.46 2.02 10.00
C LEU A 249 30.67 2.81 8.70
N ASP A 250 31.04 2.13 7.61
CA ASP A 250 31.22 2.76 6.30
C ASP A 250 29.89 3.27 5.73
N MET A 251 28.80 2.52 5.90
CA MET A 251 27.45 3.00 5.54
C MET A 251 27.02 4.24 6.35
N LEU A 252 27.34 4.31 7.64
CA LEU A 252 27.07 5.49 8.47
C LEU A 252 27.90 6.70 8.03
N LYS A 253 29.16 6.48 7.63
CA LYS A 253 30.04 7.53 7.10
C LYS A 253 29.52 8.07 5.76
N GLU A 254 29.07 7.20 4.87
CA GLU A 254 28.48 7.58 3.59
C GLU A 254 27.18 8.38 3.78
N ALA A 255 26.29 7.93 4.67
CA ALA A 255 25.05 8.65 4.99
C ALA A 255 25.32 10.04 5.56
N ARG A 256 26.34 10.19 6.41
CA ARG A 256 26.79 11.48 6.94
C ARG A 256 27.32 12.40 5.84
N ASP A 257 28.13 11.85 4.93
CA ASP A 257 28.70 12.59 3.80
C ASP A 257 27.61 13.06 2.82
N LEU A 258 26.60 12.23 2.58
CA LEU A 258 25.44 12.60 1.76
C LEU A 258 24.60 13.69 2.45
N ALA A 259 24.39 13.61 3.77
CA ALA A 259 23.68 14.63 4.55
C ALA A 259 24.34 16.00 4.47
N THR A 260 25.67 16.03 4.52
CA THR A 260 26.44 17.29 4.46
C THR A 260 26.50 17.85 3.05
N LYS A 261 26.59 17.01 2.02
CA LYS A 261 26.70 17.45 0.62
C LYS A 261 25.35 17.80 0.00
N LYS A 262 24.29 17.05 0.32
CA LYS A 262 23.00 17.07 -0.38
C LYS A 262 21.81 16.85 0.56
N PRO A 263 21.53 17.80 1.48
CA PRO A 263 20.54 17.61 2.53
C PRO A 263 19.08 17.48 2.07
N TYR A 264 18.79 17.77 0.80
CA TYR A 264 17.45 17.73 0.21
C TYR A 264 17.13 16.44 -0.55
N GLU A 265 18.11 15.58 -0.82
CA GLU A 265 17.89 14.34 -1.59
C GLU A 265 17.45 13.15 -0.70
N ILE A 266 17.62 13.25 0.62
CA ILE A 266 17.22 12.20 1.57
C ILE A 266 16.06 12.72 2.42
N GLY A 267 14.93 12.02 2.38
CA GLY A 267 13.77 12.35 3.22
C GLY A 267 14.07 12.15 4.71
N SER A 268 13.43 12.93 5.59
CA SER A 268 13.60 12.83 7.05
C SER A 268 13.39 11.40 7.61
N THR A 269 12.48 10.63 7.00
CA THR A 269 12.20 9.24 7.37
C THR A 269 13.35 8.29 7.03
N GLN A 270 14.01 8.50 5.90
CA GLN A 270 15.17 7.69 5.49
C GLN A 270 16.37 7.95 6.41
N PHE A 271 16.58 9.21 6.82
CA PHE A 271 17.59 9.55 7.83
C PHE A 271 17.36 8.87 9.18
N TRP A 272 16.11 8.89 9.66
CA TRP A 272 15.76 8.28 10.94
C TRP A 272 15.92 6.76 10.93
N LEU A 273 15.58 6.11 9.81
CA LEU A 273 15.79 4.67 9.61
C LEU A 273 17.28 4.31 9.60
N ILE A 274 18.11 5.03 8.85
CA ILE A 274 19.56 4.79 8.81
C ILE A 274 20.19 4.99 10.21
N ALA A 275 19.80 6.03 10.94
CA ALA A 275 20.36 6.28 12.27
C ALA A 275 20.01 5.19 13.31
N ASN A 276 18.82 4.58 13.21
CA ASN A 276 18.31 3.67 14.24
C ASN A 276 18.42 2.18 13.90
N HIS A 277 18.61 1.80 12.63
CA HIS A 277 18.62 0.39 12.23
C HIS A 277 20.00 -0.28 12.31
N PHE A 278 21.10 0.49 12.26
CA PHE A 278 22.45 -0.08 12.33
C PHE A 278 22.94 -0.22 13.78
N GLY A 279 23.20 -1.45 14.21
CA GLY A 279 23.69 -1.81 15.55
C GLY A 279 25.18 -1.53 15.77
N VAL A 280 25.68 -0.35 15.39
CA VAL A 280 27.08 0.02 15.62
C VAL A 280 27.25 0.55 17.05
N ASP A 281 27.95 -0.23 17.88
CA ASP A 281 28.25 0.05 19.30
C ASP A 281 29.67 0.62 19.53
N THR A 282 30.27 1.20 18.49
CA THR A 282 31.54 1.94 18.62
C THR A 282 31.29 3.40 19.01
N ASP A 283 32.25 4.01 19.73
CA ASP A 283 32.18 5.44 20.11
C ASP A 283 32.01 6.36 18.88
N GLU A 284 32.66 5.99 17.75
CA GLU A 284 32.54 6.70 16.47
C GLU A 284 31.12 6.56 15.87
N GLY A 285 30.55 5.35 15.89
CA GLY A 285 29.18 5.09 15.44
C GLY A 285 28.13 5.85 16.26
N GLN A 286 28.30 5.92 17.58
CA GLN A 286 27.40 6.69 18.45
C GLN A 286 27.49 8.20 18.21
N ALA A 287 28.68 8.72 17.92
CA ALA A 287 28.86 10.13 17.57
C ALA A 287 28.14 10.50 16.25
N ILE A 288 28.26 9.66 15.21
CA ILE A 288 27.59 9.86 13.92
C ILE A 288 26.07 9.79 14.08
N LYS A 289 25.54 8.82 14.85
CA LYS A 289 24.10 8.72 15.15
C LYS A 289 23.55 9.99 15.79
N LYS A 290 24.28 10.58 16.75
CA LYS A 290 23.89 11.81 17.44
C LYS A 290 23.89 13.02 16.50
N GLU A 291 24.82 13.08 15.55
CA GLU A 291 24.86 14.14 14.55
C GLU A 291 23.67 14.02 13.58
N LEU A 292 23.40 12.80 13.08
CA LEU A 292 22.28 12.51 12.18
C LEU A 292 20.92 12.74 12.85
N SER A 293 20.77 12.40 14.14
CA SER A 293 19.52 12.66 14.87
C SER A 293 19.26 14.16 15.02
N THR A 294 20.31 14.95 15.32
CA THR A 294 20.21 16.41 15.41
C THR A 294 19.79 17.04 14.07
N TRP A 295 20.31 16.50 12.97
CA TRP A 295 19.91 16.87 11.62
C TRP A 295 18.46 16.53 11.32
N ALA A 296 18.02 15.32 11.66
CA ALA A 296 16.63 14.88 11.48
C ALA A 296 15.66 15.80 12.26
N ASP A 297 15.98 16.12 13.51
CA ASP A 297 15.18 17.04 14.34
C ASP A 297 15.10 18.45 13.74
N SER A 298 16.22 18.93 13.18
CA SER A 298 16.27 20.24 12.50
C SER A 298 15.44 20.24 11.22
N LEU A 299 15.47 19.15 10.44
CA LEU A 299 14.68 19.00 9.21
C LEU A 299 13.18 18.92 9.53
N ILE A 300 12.81 18.14 10.56
CA ILE A 300 11.43 18.04 11.05
C ILE A 300 10.94 19.41 11.53
N PHE A 301 11.78 20.17 12.26
CA PHE A 301 11.44 21.53 12.67
C PHE A 301 11.18 22.46 11.48
N ILE A 302 12.03 22.40 10.44
CA ILE A 302 11.86 23.19 9.22
C ILE A 302 10.57 22.81 8.50
N ILE A 303 10.30 21.51 8.32
CA ILE A 303 9.07 21.01 7.69
C ILE A 303 7.83 21.43 8.47
N ASN A 304 7.85 21.34 9.81
CA ASN A 304 6.72 21.75 10.64
C ASN A 304 6.51 23.27 10.63
N LYS A 305 7.59 24.05 10.54
CA LYS A 305 7.53 25.52 10.57
C LYS A 305 7.14 26.13 9.24
N TYR A 306 7.58 25.55 8.13
CA TYR A 306 7.43 26.12 6.80
C TYR A 306 6.55 25.29 5.86
N GLY A 307 5.98 24.19 6.36
CA GLY A 307 5.21 23.23 5.56
C GLY A 307 6.11 22.18 4.88
N PRO A 308 5.52 21.13 4.30
CA PRO A 308 6.27 20.19 3.48
C PRO A 308 7.01 20.94 2.38
N LEU A 309 8.28 20.58 2.16
CA LEU A 309 9.11 21.15 1.09
C LEU A 309 8.57 20.84 -0.33
N ASP A 310 7.44 20.13 -0.42
CA ASP A 310 6.65 19.83 -1.62
C ASP A 310 6.22 21.08 -2.43
N GLY A 311 6.38 22.29 -1.88
CA GLY A 311 6.23 23.54 -2.62
C GLY A 311 7.32 23.80 -3.67
N LEU A 312 8.48 23.14 -3.57
CA LEU A 312 9.59 23.18 -4.51
C LEU A 312 9.58 21.97 -5.47
N ALA A 313 8.39 21.53 -5.91
CA ALA A 313 8.34 20.74 -7.13
C ALA A 313 9.06 21.53 -8.23
N PRO A 314 10.08 20.96 -8.91
CA PRO A 314 10.79 21.64 -9.98
C PRO A 314 9.77 22.18 -10.99
N GLU A 315 10.04 23.32 -11.61
CA GLU A 315 9.18 23.93 -12.65
C GLU A 315 8.83 22.95 -13.80
N SER A 316 9.47 21.79 -13.86
CA SER A 316 9.32 20.73 -14.86
C SER A 316 7.99 19.98 -14.87
N SER A 317 7.06 20.19 -13.92
CA SER A 317 5.75 19.48 -13.94
C SER A 317 4.57 20.29 -14.51
N ILE A 318 4.79 21.54 -14.95
CA ILE A 318 3.74 22.35 -15.56
C ILE A 318 3.67 22.03 -17.06
N ASP A 319 2.62 21.35 -17.51
CA ASP A 319 2.36 21.11 -18.93
C ASP A 319 1.89 22.41 -19.59
N ALA A 320 2.84 23.19 -20.11
CA ALA A 320 2.60 24.45 -20.81
C ALA A 320 3.34 24.46 -22.14
N THR A 321 2.76 25.11 -23.16
CA THR A 321 3.49 25.35 -24.42
C THR A 321 4.67 26.28 -24.20
N ASP A 322 5.78 26.12 -24.93
CA ASP A 322 6.98 26.98 -24.82
C ASP A 322 6.63 28.48 -24.91
N GLY A 323 5.70 28.84 -25.80
CA GLY A 323 5.21 30.21 -25.91
C GLY A 323 4.51 30.72 -24.66
N ALA A 324 3.75 29.88 -23.96
CA ALA A 324 3.11 30.22 -22.69
C ALA A 324 4.14 30.46 -21.58
N ILE A 325 5.20 29.63 -21.52
CA ILE A 325 6.30 29.76 -20.55
C ILE A 325 7.06 31.07 -20.80
N GLU A 326 7.44 31.34 -22.04
CA GLU A 326 8.17 32.55 -22.42
C GLU A 326 7.35 33.82 -22.14
N PHE A 327 6.05 33.81 -22.46
CA PHE A 327 5.16 34.93 -22.22
C PHE A 327 4.92 35.17 -20.72
N ALA A 328 4.69 34.11 -19.94
CA ALA A 328 4.51 34.21 -18.49
C ALA A 328 5.76 34.81 -17.81
N GLY A 329 6.96 34.39 -18.22
CA GLY A 329 8.22 34.93 -17.70
C GLY A 329 8.42 36.41 -18.03
N LYS A 330 7.98 36.89 -19.21
CA LYS A 330 8.05 38.31 -19.58
C LYS A 330 7.10 39.20 -18.78
N HIS A 331 5.99 38.65 -18.30
CA HIS A 331 4.92 39.38 -17.63
C HIS A 331 4.84 39.11 -16.11
N ASP A 332 5.79 38.35 -15.56
CA ASP A 332 5.83 37.94 -14.14
C ASP A 332 4.54 37.24 -13.68
N ILE A 333 4.02 36.34 -14.53
CA ILE A 333 2.77 35.60 -14.29
C ILE A 333 3.07 34.20 -13.79
N GLN A 334 2.47 33.81 -12.66
CA GLN A 334 2.59 32.44 -12.14
C GLN A 334 1.71 31.47 -12.93
N LEU A 335 2.31 30.60 -13.73
CA LEU A 335 1.59 29.58 -14.52
C LEU A 335 0.68 28.68 -13.69
N ARG A 336 1.04 28.40 -12.43
CA ARG A 336 0.23 27.56 -11.51
C ARG A 336 -1.16 28.15 -11.19
N ALA A 337 -1.34 29.46 -11.36
CA ALA A 337 -2.62 30.12 -11.13
C ALA A 337 -3.55 30.11 -12.36
N ILE A 338 -3.08 29.57 -13.50
CA ILE A 338 -3.81 29.58 -14.77
C ILE A 338 -4.40 28.21 -15.02
N GLN A 339 -5.71 28.16 -15.29
CA GLN A 339 -6.39 26.96 -15.74
C GLN A 339 -6.17 26.79 -17.25
N GLY A 340 -5.42 25.77 -17.65
CA GLY A 340 -5.14 25.47 -19.06
C GLY A 340 -6.37 24.97 -19.81
N THR A 341 -6.61 25.50 -21.01
CA THR A 341 -7.73 25.09 -21.88
C THR A 341 -7.32 24.07 -22.94
N GLY A 342 -6.03 23.71 -23.01
CA GLY A 342 -5.49 22.71 -23.91
C GLY A 342 -5.92 21.28 -23.55
N LYS A 343 -5.56 20.34 -24.43
CA LYS A 343 -5.75 18.91 -24.18
C LYS A 343 -5.06 18.54 -22.85
N GLU A 344 -5.75 17.79 -22.00
CA GLU A 344 -5.27 17.36 -20.67
C GLU A 344 -4.96 18.51 -19.69
N GLY A 345 -5.57 19.69 -19.90
CA GLY A 345 -5.32 20.85 -19.04
C GLY A 345 -4.01 21.57 -19.35
N ARG A 346 -3.38 21.28 -20.50
CA ARG A 346 -2.19 21.97 -20.98
C ARG A 346 -2.44 23.48 -21.08
N ILE A 347 -1.54 24.27 -20.51
CA ILE A 347 -1.60 25.74 -20.56
C ILE A 347 -1.12 26.21 -21.93
N LEU A 348 -2.04 26.80 -22.69
CA LEU A 348 -1.75 27.40 -23.99
C LEU A 348 -1.38 28.87 -23.83
N LEU A 349 -0.67 29.44 -24.82
CA LEU A 349 -0.33 30.87 -24.84
C LEU A 349 -1.57 31.77 -24.62
N LYS A 350 -2.71 31.41 -25.21
CA LYS A 350 -3.97 32.14 -25.07
C LYS A 350 -4.48 32.21 -23.63
N ASP A 351 -4.21 31.20 -22.82
CA ASP A 351 -4.63 31.17 -21.41
C ASP A 351 -3.82 32.17 -20.59
N VAL A 352 -2.53 32.30 -20.90
CA VAL A 352 -1.62 33.27 -20.27
C VAL A 352 -1.92 34.70 -20.72
N GLU A 353 -2.21 34.90 -22.01
CA GLU A 353 -2.66 36.20 -22.53
C GLU A 353 -3.96 36.66 -21.86
N ALA A 354 -4.94 35.76 -21.72
CA ALA A 354 -6.20 36.05 -21.02
C ALA A 354 -5.98 36.40 -19.55
N ALA A 355 -5.08 35.69 -18.85
CA ALA A 355 -4.70 36.01 -17.48
C ALA A 355 -4.01 37.37 -17.37
N ALA A 356 -3.12 37.70 -18.31
CA ALA A 356 -2.44 38.99 -18.38
C ALA A 356 -3.42 40.15 -18.61
N GLU A 357 -4.38 39.97 -19.53
CA GLU A 357 -5.44 40.94 -19.79
C GLU A 357 -6.33 41.13 -18.56
N ALA A 358 -6.71 40.04 -17.89
CA ALA A 358 -7.51 40.11 -16.66
C ALA A 358 -6.77 40.84 -15.53
N MET A 359 -5.47 40.61 -15.36
CA MET A 359 -4.64 41.35 -14.39
C MET A 359 -4.52 42.83 -14.79
N ALA A 360 -4.34 43.14 -16.07
CA ALA A 360 -4.27 44.51 -16.57
C ALA A 360 -5.61 45.25 -16.37
N MET A 361 -6.74 44.58 -16.63
CA MET A 361 -8.07 45.11 -16.35
C MET A 361 -8.29 45.30 -14.85
N ALA A 362 -7.93 44.33 -14.00
CA ALA A 362 -8.04 44.46 -12.54
C ALA A 362 -7.20 45.63 -12.00
N LYS A 363 -6.00 45.82 -12.55
CA LYS A 363 -5.12 46.96 -12.23
C LYS A 363 -5.71 48.29 -12.70
N ALA A 364 -6.31 48.32 -13.90
CA ALA A 364 -6.98 49.50 -14.44
C ALA A 364 -8.27 49.85 -13.70
N MET A 365 -9.00 48.84 -13.20
CA MET A 365 -10.24 49.00 -12.45
C MET A 365 -10.03 49.39 -10.98
N GLY A 366 -8.79 49.58 -10.53
CA GLY A 366 -8.53 50.25 -9.27
C GLY A 366 -8.83 49.41 -8.03
N LYS A 367 -8.25 48.22 -7.94
CA LYS A 367 -7.67 47.81 -6.66
C LYS A 367 -6.25 48.38 -6.60
N ALA A 368 -6.17 49.66 -6.23
CA ALA A 368 -5.01 50.17 -5.51
C ALA A 368 -4.97 49.43 -4.17
N ASP A 369 -3.83 48.80 -3.89
CA ASP A 369 -3.36 48.23 -2.61
C ASP A 369 -4.41 47.76 -1.58
#